data_AF-A0A820L2M4-F1
#
_entry.id   AF-A0A820L2M4-F1
#
_cell.length_a   1.000
_cell.length_b   1.000
_cell.length_c   1.000
_cell.angle_alpha   90.00
_cell.angle_beta   90.00
_cell.angle_gamma   90.00
#
_symmetry.space_group_name_H-M   'P 1'
#
loop_
_entity.id
_entity.type
_entity.pdbx_description
1 polymer ?
#
loop_
_entity_poly.entity_id
_entity_poly.type
_entity_poly.pdbx_seq_one_letter_code
_entity_poly.pdbx_strand_id
1 'polypeptide(L)'
;MKATFDILRRWSYPLVPEIISSMDKQLFSIVTTLVSSQIKLNDSDVSFYNISYPIIYDKHNIYKQGDIKLDRLSNIEQDVFIGHNSQILSGVYLRRSCIGQNCIIGKNTQIINSILWNHVQIGENCII
;
A
#
# COMPACT_ATOMS: atom_id res chain seq x y z
N MET A 1 4.10 7.13 14.02
CA MET A 1 2.68 7.51 14.16
C MET A 1 1.90 6.27 14.60
N LYS A 2 1.14 6.29 15.71
CA LYS A 2 0.50 5.06 16.25
C LYS A 2 -0.74 4.62 15.47
N ALA A 3 -1.62 5.56 15.14
CA ALA A 3 -2.92 5.30 14.51
C ALA A 3 -2.84 4.46 13.23
N THR A 4 -1.89 4.74 12.33
CA THR A 4 -1.72 3.97 11.08
C THR A 4 -1.48 2.48 11.34
N PHE A 5 -0.64 2.17 12.33
CA PHE A 5 -0.36 0.78 12.68
C PHE A 5 -1.48 0.14 13.47
N ASP A 6 -2.30 0.92 14.18
CA ASP A 6 -3.51 0.42 14.84
C ASP A 6 -4.52 -0.07 13.79
N ILE A 7 -4.63 0.65 12.66
CA ILE A 7 -5.43 0.23 11.49
C ILE A 7 -4.87 -1.06 10.87
N LEU A 8 -3.56 -1.13 10.60
CA LEU A 8 -2.93 -2.34 10.03
C LEU A 8 -3.01 -3.55 10.96
N ARG A 9 -2.95 -3.33 12.27
CA ARG A 9 -3.14 -4.40 13.28
C ARG A 9 -4.60 -4.72 13.54
N ARG A 10 -5.52 -4.10 12.79
CA ARG A 10 -6.97 -4.32 12.89
C ARG A 10 -7.57 -3.95 14.25
N TRP A 11 -6.90 -3.11 15.04
CA TRP A 11 -7.45 -2.57 16.30
C TRP A 11 -8.65 -1.66 16.04
N SER A 12 -8.73 -1.11 14.84
CA SER A 12 -9.85 -0.26 14.38
C SER A 12 -10.97 -1.04 13.67
N TYR A 13 -11.05 -2.37 13.81
CA TYR A 13 -12.09 -3.16 13.14
C TYR A 13 -13.51 -2.59 13.40
N PRO A 14 -14.36 -2.41 12.37
CA PRO A 14 -14.27 -2.93 10.99
C PRO A 14 -13.50 -2.03 10.00
N LEU A 15 -12.93 -0.92 10.44
CA LEU A 15 -12.20 0.05 9.60
C LEU A 15 -10.78 -0.45 9.31
N VAL A 16 -10.68 -1.44 8.42
CA VAL A 16 -9.41 -2.02 7.93
C VAL A 16 -9.24 -1.77 6.42
N PRO A 17 -7.99 -1.77 5.89
CA PRO A 17 -7.72 -1.34 4.52
C PRO A 17 -8.53 -2.09 3.44
N GLU A 18 -8.66 -3.40 3.57
CA GLU A 18 -9.41 -4.24 2.61
C GLU A 18 -10.90 -3.89 2.55
N ILE A 19 -11.52 -3.65 3.71
CA ILE A 19 -12.94 -3.33 3.83
C ILE A 19 -13.18 -1.92 3.30
N ILE A 20 -12.38 -0.95 3.72
CA ILE A 20 -12.47 0.45 3.29
C ILE A 20 -12.34 0.54 1.77
N SER A 21 -11.33 -0.11 1.18
CA SER A 21 -11.13 -0.11 -0.26
C SER A 21 -12.30 -0.74 -1.02
N SER A 22 -12.93 -1.80 -0.47
CA SER A 22 -14.10 -2.42 -1.09
C SER A 22 -15.35 -1.52 -1.03
N MET A 23 -15.55 -0.81 0.08
CA MET A 23 -16.66 0.13 0.27
C MET A 23 -16.52 1.34 -0.65
N ASP A 24 -15.31 1.92 -0.72
CA ASP A 24 -15.01 3.05 -1.59
C ASP A 24 -15.24 2.70 -3.06
N LYS A 25 -14.88 1.48 -3.48
CA LYS A 25 -15.12 1.00 -4.85
C LYS A 25 -16.61 0.90 -5.17
N GLN A 26 -17.43 0.43 -4.22
CA GLN A 26 -18.89 0.40 -4.39
C GLN A 26 -19.47 1.81 -4.49
N LEU A 27 -19.06 2.71 -3.60
CA LEU A 27 -19.47 4.12 -3.62
C LEU A 27 -19.06 4.81 -4.92
N PHE A 28 -17.81 4.62 -5.37
CA PHE A 28 -17.31 5.21 -6.61
C PHE A 28 -18.07 4.71 -7.84
N SER A 29 -18.43 3.42 -7.91
CA SER A 29 -19.25 2.87 -8.99
C SER A 29 -20.64 3.50 -9.05
N ILE A 30 -21.26 3.73 -7.89
CA ILE A 30 -22.57 4.37 -7.79
C ILE A 30 -22.47 5.84 -8.24
N VAL A 31 -21.48 6.57 -7.72
CA VAL A 31 -21.25 7.98 -8.06
C VAL A 31 -20.93 8.16 -9.54
N THR A 32 -20.10 7.30 -10.14
CA THR A 32 -19.75 7.35 -11.56
C THR A 32 -20.96 7.12 -12.46
N THR A 33 -21.88 6.25 -12.06
CA THR A 33 -23.14 6.02 -12.80
C THR A 33 -24.07 7.23 -12.72
N LEU A 34 -24.02 7.98 -11.62
CA LEU A 34 -24.84 9.17 -11.38
C LEU A 34 -24.22 10.46 -11.93
N VAL A 35 -22.90 10.50 -12.12
CA VAL A 35 -22.12 11.68 -12.53
C VAL A 35 -21.35 11.34 -13.80
N SER A 36 -22.03 11.36 -14.94
CA SER A 36 -21.48 10.96 -16.24
C SER A 36 -20.61 12.02 -16.93
N SER A 37 -20.42 13.22 -16.38
CA SER A 37 -19.77 14.30 -17.13
C SER A 37 -18.68 15.12 -16.43
N GLN A 38 -18.47 15.08 -15.12
CA GLN A 38 -17.43 15.92 -14.50
C GLN A 38 -16.90 15.24 -13.24
N ILE A 39 -15.70 14.67 -13.35
CA ILE A 39 -14.67 14.41 -12.32
C ILE A 39 -13.78 13.26 -12.85
N LYS A 40 -12.90 13.59 -13.81
CA LYS A 40 -11.58 12.94 -13.86
C LYS A 40 -10.73 13.69 -12.85
N LEU A 41 -10.94 13.40 -11.57
CA LEU A 41 -9.97 13.86 -10.60
C LEU A 41 -8.70 13.03 -10.87
N ASN A 42 -7.60 13.74 -11.16
CA ASN A 42 -6.26 13.17 -11.18
C ASN A 42 -5.84 12.83 -9.72
N ASP A 43 -6.62 11.96 -9.06
CA ASP A 43 -6.56 11.64 -7.63
C ASP A 43 -5.48 10.60 -7.27
N SER A 44 -4.77 10.07 -8.27
CA SER A 44 -3.74 9.04 -8.07
C SER A 44 -2.58 9.52 -7.21
N ASP A 45 -2.35 10.84 -7.15
CA ASP A 45 -1.25 11.41 -6.36
C ASP A 45 -1.68 11.84 -4.94
N VAL A 46 -2.98 12.05 -4.70
CA VAL A 46 -3.51 12.52 -3.39
C VAL A 46 -3.84 11.33 -2.47
N SER A 47 -4.25 10.20 -3.04
CA SER A 47 -4.67 9.01 -2.30
C SER A 47 -3.50 8.06 -2.02
N PHE A 48 -3.40 7.53 -0.80
CA PHE A 48 -2.34 6.56 -0.44
C PHE A 48 -2.53 5.19 -1.12
N TYR A 49 -3.76 4.83 -1.51
CA TYR A 49 -4.10 3.57 -2.17
C TYR A 49 -5.00 3.79 -3.40
N ASN A 50 -4.89 2.91 -4.40
CA ASN A 50 -5.65 3.03 -5.65
C ASN A 50 -6.97 2.26 -5.58
N ILE A 51 -8.10 2.97 -5.60
CA ILE A 51 -9.46 2.38 -5.48
C ILE A 51 -9.78 1.37 -6.59
N SER A 52 -9.11 1.45 -7.75
CA SER A 52 -9.33 0.53 -8.86
C SER A 52 -8.92 -0.91 -8.52
N TYR A 53 -7.84 -1.05 -7.74
CA TYR A 53 -7.20 -2.34 -7.43
C TYR A 53 -7.55 -2.83 -6.02
N PRO A 54 -7.95 -4.10 -5.87
CA PRO A 54 -8.28 -4.66 -4.57
C PRO A 54 -7.03 -4.77 -3.68
N ILE A 55 -7.25 -4.65 -2.37
CA ILE A 55 -6.25 -4.93 -1.35
C ILE A 55 -6.49 -6.36 -0.84
N ILE A 56 -5.45 -7.19 -0.94
CA ILE A 56 -5.45 -8.57 -0.47
C ILE A 56 -4.75 -8.61 0.88
N TYR A 57 -5.41 -9.22 1.87
CA TYR A 57 -4.85 -9.49 3.17
C TYR A 57 -4.19 -10.88 3.21
N ASP A 58 -3.01 -10.93 3.81
CA ASP A 58 -2.19 -12.12 4.00
C ASP A 58 -1.81 -12.23 5.49
N LYS A 59 -1.25 -13.37 5.90
CA LYS A 59 -0.84 -13.61 7.30
C LYS A 59 0.14 -12.54 7.79
N HIS A 60 0.19 -12.34 9.12
CA HIS A 60 1.02 -11.32 9.78
C HIS A 60 0.67 -9.86 9.42
N ASN A 61 -0.59 -9.56 9.12
CA ASN A 61 -1.03 -8.21 8.78
C ASN A 61 -0.29 -7.63 7.56
N ILE A 62 -0.09 -8.47 6.55
CA ILE A 62 0.51 -8.06 5.29
C ILE A 62 -0.62 -7.72 4.33
N TYR A 63 -0.58 -6.52 3.77
CA TYR A 63 -1.55 -5.99 2.83
C TYR A 63 -0.87 -5.73 1.49
N LYS A 64 -1.42 -6.32 0.43
CA LYS A 64 -0.87 -6.23 -0.94
C LYS A 64 -1.93 -5.67 -1.87
N GLN A 65 -1.65 -4.54 -2.52
CA GLN A 65 -2.58 -3.89 -3.42
C GLN A 65 -2.22 -4.10 -4.89
N GLY A 66 -3.09 -4.80 -5.63
CA GLY A 66 -2.94 -5.02 -7.07
C GLY A 66 -1.61 -5.65 -7.48
N ASP A 67 -1.08 -5.21 -8.62
CA ASP A 67 0.16 -5.74 -9.18
C ASP A 67 1.39 -5.19 -8.46
N ILE A 68 2.15 -6.08 -7.81
CA ILE A 68 3.38 -5.78 -7.09
C ILE A 68 4.50 -6.66 -7.63
N LYS A 69 5.66 -6.06 -7.89
CA LYS A 69 6.87 -6.81 -8.29
C LYS A 69 7.69 -7.11 -7.04
N LEU A 70 7.55 -8.33 -6.53
CA LEU A 70 8.30 -8.81 -5.37
C LEU A 70 9.40 -9.78 -5.81
N ASP A 71 10.64 -9.50 -5.45
CA ASP A 71 11.70 -10.49 -5.62
C ASP A 71 11.65 -11.60 -4.55
N ARG A 72 12.04 -12.82 -4.93
CA ARG A 72 12.01 -14.01 -4.06
C ARG A 72 12.95 -13.90 -2.86
N LEU A 73 14.02 -13.12 -2.98
CA LEU A 73 14.99 -12.91 -1.92
C LEU A 73 14.58 -11.80 -0.94
N SER A 74 13.48 -11.09 -1.22
CA SER A 74 12.96 -10.09 -0.29
C SER A 74 12.22 -10.76 0.87
N ASN A 75 12.37 -10.20 2.06
CA ASN A 75 11.74 -10.69 3.28
C ASN A 75 10.72 -9.66 3.78
N ILE A 76 9.45 -10.05 3.80
CA ILE A 76 8.35 -9.26 4.35
C ILE A 76 7.86 -9.95 5.60
N GLU A 77 7.99 -9.28 6.74
CA GLU A 77 7.61 -9.87 8.03
C GLU A 77 6.16 -9.58 8.43
N GLN A 78 5.91 -8.47 9.13
CA GLN A 78 4.64 -8.21 9.79
C GLN A 78 4.26 -6.73 9.75
N ASP A 79 2.95 -6.48 9.81
CA ASP A 79 2.35 -5.13 9.77
C ASP A 79 2.86 -4.31 8.57
N VAL A 80 2.82 -4.90 7.37
CA VAL A 80 3.33 -4.27 6.15
C VAL A 80 2.21 -3.98 5.17
N PHE A 81 2.19 -2.76 4.63
CA PHE A 81 1.32 -2.40 3.52
C PHE A 81 2.15 -2.15 2.27
N ILE A 82 1.75 -2.71 1.13
CA ILE A 82 2.41 -2.51 -0.17
C ILE A 82 1.39 -2.02 -1.18
N GLY A 83 1.59 -0.78 -1.64
CA GLY A 83 0.77 -0.13 -2.65
C GLY A 83 0.99 -0.67 -4.07
N HIS A 84 0.05 -0.33 -4.94
CA HIS A 84 0.06 -0.73 -6.34
C HIS A 84 1.30 -0.26 -7.11
N ASN A 85 1.74 -1.08 -8.07
CA ASN A 85 2.86 -0.82 -8.98
C ASN A 85 4.19 -0.54 -8.26
N SER A 86 4.34 -1.07 -7.05
CA SER A 86 5.57 -0.98 -6.29
C SER A 86 6.53 -2.12 -6.63
N GLN A 87 7.81 -1.80 -6.67
CA GLN A 87 8.90 -2.72 -7.01
C GLN A 87 9.80 -2.91 -5.80
N ILE A 88 9.88 -4.15 -5.33
CA ILE A 88 10.70 -4.56 -4.19
C ILE A 88 11.80 -5.46 -4.73
N LEU A 89 13.03 -4.96 -4.72
CA LEU A 89 14.19 -5.66 -5.25
C LEU A 89 14.74 -6.69 -4.25
N SER A 90 15.79 -7.40 -4.67
CA SER A 90 16.43 -8.49 -3.93
C SER A 90 16.99 -8.06 -2.59
N GLY A 91 16.85 -8.92 -1.56
CA GLY A 91 17.46 -8.71 -0.24
C GLY A 91 16.83 -7.58 0.57
N VAL A 92 15.69 -7.05 0.17
CA VAL A 92 14.95 -6.04 0.93
C VAL A 92 14.32 -6.67 2.17
N TYR A 93 14.41 -5.99 3.30
CA TYR A 93 13.77 -6.38 4.55
C TYR A 93 12.71 -5.34 4.96
N LEU A 94 11.44 -5.77 5.00
CA LEU A 94 10.30 -4.94 5.37
C LEU A 94 9.66 -5.40 6.68
N ARG A 95 9.53 -4.48 7.64
CA ARG A 95 8.87 -4.77 8.93
C ARG A 95 8.17 -3.54 9.51
N ARG A 96 6.89 -3.66 9.85
CA ARG A 96 6.07 -2.56 10.40
C ARG A 96 6.19 -1.31 9.54
N SER A 97 5.95 -1.44 8.24
CA SER A 97 6.20 -0.35 7.29
C SER A 97 5.08 -0.25 6.26
N CYS A 98 4.75 0.98 5.86
CA CYS A 98 3.78 1.24 4.81
C CYS A 98 4.53 1.73 3.56
N ILE A 99 4.32 1.07 2.43
CA ILE A 99 4.87 1.44 1.13
C ILE A 99 3.71 1.94 0.28
N GLY A 100 3.79 3.19 -0.18
CA GLY A 100 2.79 3.80 -1.07
C GLY A 100 2.79 3.20 -2.48
N GLN A 101 2.12 3.89 -3.38
CA GLN A 101 2.01 3.49 -4.79
C GLN A 101 3.25 3.91 -5.59
N ASN A 102 3.53 3.19 -6.68
CA ASN A 102 4.60 3.52 -7.63
C ASN A 102 5.98 3.67 -6.97
N CYS A 103 6.24 2.92 -5.90
CA CYS A 103 7.51 3.01 -5.18
C CYS A 103 8.55 2.04 -5.75
N ILE A 104 9.83 2.42 -5.69
CA ILE A 104 10.96 1.55 -6.06
C ILE A 104 11.86 1.42 -4.85
N ILE A 105 12.02 0.19 -4.36
CA ILE A 105 12.89 -0.12 -3.22
C ILE A 105 14.15 -0.82 -3.74
N GLY A 106 15.29 -0.15 -3.57
CA GLY A 106 16.64 -0.65 -3.89
C GLY A 106 17.00 -1.97 -3.22
N LYS A 107 17.98 -2.69 -3.78
CA LYS A 107 18.47 -3.96 -3.24
C LYS A 107 19.10 -3.79 -1.86
N ASN A 108 19.03 -4.84 -1.04
CA ASN A 108 19.64 -4.90 0.30
C ASN A 108 19.24 -3.76 1.23
N THR A 109 18.05 -3.19 1.03
CA THR A 109 17.54 -2.08 1.81
C THR A 109 16.69 -2.58 2.98
N GLN A 110 16.82 -1.96 4.14
CA GLN A 110 16.03 -2.28 5.34
C GLN A 110 15.07 -1.12 5.62
N ILE A 111 13.77 -1.41 5.70
CA ILE A 111 12.74 -0.39 6.00
C ILE A 111 11.91 -0.87 7.18
N ILE A 112 12.10 -0.23 8.31
CA ILE A 112 11.54 -0.65 9.60
C ILE A 112 10.81 0.52 10.25
N ASN A 113 9.54 0.33 10.65
CA ASN A 113 8.76 1.37 11.33
C ASN A 113 8.52 2.64 10.49
N SER A 114 8.53 2.49 9.17
CA SER A 114 8.61 3.61 8.24
C SER A 114 7.39 3.70 7.34
N ILE A 115 7.00 4.93 6.97
CA ILE A 115 5.86 5.19 6.09
C ILE A 115 6.41 5.92 4.87
N LEU A 116 6.48 5.20 3.75
CA LEU A 116 6.84 5.75 2.45
C LEU A 116 5.55 6.11 1.70
N TRP A 117 5.49 7.34 1.22
CA TRP A 117 4.39 7.84 0.41
C TRP A 117 4.53 7.43 -1.05
N ASN A 118 3.58 7.86 -1.87
CA ASN A 118 3.57 7.57 -3.31
C ASN A 118 4.82 8.11 -4.02
N HIS A 119 5.24 7.43 -5.08
CA HIS A 119 6.35 7.80 -5.96
C HIS A 119 7.72 7.94 -5.26
N VAL A 120 7.90 7.23 -4.14
CA VAL A 120 9.19 7.22 -3.43
C VAL A 120 10.15 6.23 -4.07
N GLN A 121 11.38 6.69 -4.32
CA GLN A 121 12.48 5.85 -4.81
C GLN A 121 13.57 5.79 -3.76
N ILE A 122 13.94 4.57 -3.37
CA ILE A 122 15.02 4.32 -2.41
C ILE A 122 16.17 3.65 -3.15
N GLY A 123 17.38 4.14 -2.92
CA GLY A 123 18.61 3.55 -3.46
C GLY A 123 18.93 2.18 -2.87
N GLU A 124 19.99 1.56 -3.37
CA GLU A 124 20.49 0.29 -2.85
C GLU A 124 21.22 0.48 -1.50
N ASN A 125 21.23 -0.55 -0.65
CA ASN A 125 21.90 -0.58 0.67
C ASN A 125 21.47 0.55 1.62
N CYS A 126 20.21 0.97 1.57
CA CYS A 126 19.67 2.01 2.45
C CYS A 126 19.09 1.40 3.74
N ILE A 127 19.06 2.19 4.81
CA ILE A 127 18.40 1.85 6.07
C ILE A 127 17.48 3.01 6.41
N ILE A 128 16.19 2.71 6.60
CA ILE A 128 15.12 3.69 6.85
C ILE A 128 14.30 3.28 8.07
#